data_AF-D5U6U9-F1
#
_entry.id   AF-D5U6U9-F1
#
_cell.length_a   1.000
_cell.length_b   1.000
_cell.length_c   1.000
_cell.angle_alpha   90.00
_cell.angle_beta   90.00
_cell.angle_gamma   90.00
#
_symmetry.space_group_name_H-M   'P 1'
#
loop_
_entity.id
_entity.type
_entity.pdbx_description
1 polymer ?
#
loop_
_entity_poly.entity_id
_entity_poly.type
_entity_poly.pdbx_seq_one_letter_code
_entity_poly.pdbx_strand_id
1 'polypeptide(L)'
;MKRIFFYIAIIFINSLLLFSKETVERPASDNPNFSSSKFKDWLLVATFDKNNIPSFKFIDKTEDKYWELNNADTKEYMYSGKNSKAGIFFISSMKYYQYRGYNPLYTVKRNRDNADAMKRFYFYRFTGKGGGIISLDNTLVAVDIYTKYVYIYGIPVEEDTVFGVEVPLRWGPSDTVVYKGSLLPFYEYDPVGHVNEDGTVVLYPSYQNSFLDKVNRYQPFYNSKYIYR
;
A
#
# COMPACT_ATOMS: atom_id res chain seq x y z
N MET A 1 -20.93 8.97 56.86
CA MET A 1 -21.27 9.95 55.80
C MET A 1 -20.30 11.13 55.86
N LYS A 2 -19.36 11.25 54.91
CA LYS A 2 -18.69 12.53 54.56
C LYS A 2 -17.81 12.36 53.30
N ARG A 3 -18.42 12.75 52.19
CA ARG A 3 -17.91 13.50 51.02
C ARG A 3 -16.52 13.15 50.48
N ILE A 4 -16.55 12.46 49.34
CA ILE A 4 -15.52 12.35 48.30
C ILE A 4 -15.12 13.75 47.85
N PHE A 5 -13.83 14.11 47.99
CA PHE A 5 -13.24 15.26 47.34
C PHE A 5 -12.45 14.81 46.11
N PHE A 6 -12.98 15.20 44.96
CA PHE A 6 -12.33 15.22 43.66
C PHE A 6 -11.16 16.21 43.71
N TYR A 7 -9.95 15.77 43.34
CA TYR A 7 -8.94 16.67 42.80
C TYR A 7 -8.40 16.06 41.51
N ILE A 8 -8.80 16.71 40.41
CA ILE A 8 -8.28 16.54 39.06
C ILE A 8 -6.85 17.07 39.09
N ALA A 9 -5.87 16.17 39.17
CA ALA A 9 -4.51 16.48 38.77
C ALA A 9 -4.45 16.32 37.25
N ILE A 10 -4.39 17.45 36.57
CA ILE A 10 -4.19 17.58 35.12
C ILE A 10 -2.86 16.89 34.78
N ILE A 11 -2.93 15.68 34.24
CA ILE A 11 -1.82 15.12 33.49
C ILE A 11 -1.89 15.74 32.10
N PHE A 12 -1.13 16.81 31.88
CA PHE A 12 -0.71 17.19 30.53
C PHE A 12 0.18 16.06 30.00
N ILE A 13 -0.45 15.01 29.46
CA ILE A 13 0.26 14.04 28.63
C ILE A 13 0.63 14.82 27.39
N ASN A 14 1.93 15.12 27.27
CA ASN A 14 2.55 15.53 26.02
C ASN A 14 2.02 14.64 24.88
N SER A 15 1.09 15.16 24.09
CA SER A 15 0.60 14.52 22.86
C SER A 15 1.63 14.57 21.72
N LEU A 16 2.92 14.72 22.06
CA LEU A 16 4.06 14.75 21.13
C LEU A 16 4.88 13.45 21.17
N LEU A 17 4.41 12.40 21.84
CA LEU A 17 5.09 11.11 21.94
C LEU A 17 4.22 9.97 21.43
N LEU A 18 3.89 9.99 20.13
CA LEU A 18 3.41 8.80 19.40
C LEU A 18 4.09 8.68 18.03
N PHE A 19 5.34 9.16 17.91
CA PHE A 19 6.26 8.50 17.00
C PHE A 19 6.84 7.33 17.77
N SER A 20 6.47 6.11 17.38
CA SER A 20 7.27 4.93 17.71
C SER A 20 8.73 5.28 17.45
N LYS A 21 9.51 5.38 18.53
CA LYS A 21 10.94 5.67 18.50
C LYS A 21 11.73 4.41 18.21
N GLU A 22 11.13 3.42 17.56
CA GLU A 22 11.89 2.34 16.96
C GLU A 22 12.70 2.94 15.82
N THR A 23 14.00 3.07 16.06
CA THR A 23 14.98 3.29 15.00
C THR A 23 14.94 2.05 14.11
N VAL A 24 14.11 2.09 13.09
CA VAL A 24 14.17 1.10 12.00
C VAL A 24 15.51 1.32 11.31
N GLU A 25 16.48 0.44 11.59
CA GLU A 25 17.71 0.37 10.82
C GLU A 25 17.34 0.08 9.36
N ARG A 26 17.80 0.95 8.46
CA ARG A 26 17.52 0.80 7.04
C ARG A 26 18.62 -0.02 6.37
N PRO A 27 18.26 -0.97 5.50
CA PRO A 27 19.24 -1.50 4.56
C PRO A 27 19.76 -0.35 3.70
N ALA A 28 21.00 -0.46 3.23
CA ALA A 28 21.56 0.48 2.27
C ALA A 28 20.61 0.60 1.07
N SER A 29 20.68 1.74 0.36
CA SER A 29 19.90 1.94 -0.85
C SER A 29 20.19 0.83 -1.87
N ASP A 30 19.34 -0.18 -1.96
CA ASP A 30 19.34 -1.13 -3.05
C ASP A 30 18.73 -0.41 -4.26
N ASN A 31 19.59 0.04 -5.18
CA ASN A 31 19.17 0.44 -6.52
C ASN A 31 19.52 -0.71 -7.47
N PRO A 32 18.66 -1.73 -7.60
CA PRO A 32 18.98 -2.87 -8.42
C PRO A 32 19.04 -2.43 -9.89
N ASN A 33 20.20 -2.70 -10.51
CA ASN A 33 20.60 -2.19 -11.82
C ASN A 33 19.90 -2.93 -12.98
N PHE A 34 18.56 -2.94 -12.98
CA PHE A 34 17.75 -3.51 -14.05
C PHE A 34 16.80 -2.50 -14.68
N SER A 35 16.47 -2.77 -15.95
CA SER A 35 15.65 -1.89 -16.78
C SER A 35 14.23 -1.73 -16.21
N SER A 36 13.77 -0.48 -16.11
CA SER A 36 12.38 -0.16 -15.75
C SER A 36 11.36 -0.70 -16.75
N SER A 37 11.78 -1.04 -17.98
CA SER A 37 10.90 -1.61 -19.00
C SER A 37 10.27 -2.94 -18.59
N LYS A 38 10.91 -3.71 -17.70
CA LYS A 38 10.37 -5.01 -17.21
C LYS A 38 8.98 -4.86 -16.59
N PHE A 39 8.69 -3.77 -15.87
CA PHE A 39 7.39 -3.54 -15.23
C PHE A 39 6.20 -3.40 -16.19
N LYS A 40 6.45 -3.17 -17.49
CA LYS A 40 5.37 -3.16 -18.50
C LYS A 40 4.83 -4.56 -18.78
N ASP A 41 5.68 -5.57 -18.63
CA ASP A 41 5.38 -6.96 -18.95
C ASP A 41 5.22 -7.83 -17.70
N TRP A 42 5.84 -7.44 -16.59
CA TRP A 42 5.68 -8.11 -15.32
C TRP A 42 4.28 -7.95 -14.73
N LEU A 43 3.70 -9.08 -14.34
CA LEU A 43 2.41 -9.18 -13.69
C LEU A 43 2.60 -9.30 -12.18
N LEU A 44 1.94 -8.44 -11.40
CA LEU A 44 2.00 -8.51 -9.95
C LEU A 44 1.04 -9.58 -9.42
N VAL A 45 1.57 -10.52 -8.64
CA VAL A 45 0.80 -11.49 -7.87
C VAL A 45 0.87 -11.10 -6.40
N ALA A 46 -0.29 -11.09 -5.74
CA ALA A 46 -0.41 -10.88 -4.30
C ALA A 46 -0.95 -12.14 -3.62
N THR A 47 -0.29 -12.55 -2.53
CA THR A 47 -0.76 -13.58 -1.61
C THR A 47 -0.85 -13.01 -0.21
N PHE A 48 -1.66 -13.61 0.65
CA PHE A 48 -1.88 -13.13 2.01
C PHE A 48 -1.69 -14.28 2.99
N ASP A 49 -1.01 -14.01 4.09
CA ASP A 49 -0.80 -15.00 5.13
C ASP A 49 -2.04 -15.15 6.04
N LYS A 50 -1.89 -15.91 7.14
CA LYS A 50 -2.98 -16.14 8.09
C LYS A 50 -3.41 -14.88 8.86
N ASN A 51 -2.54 -13.88 8.94
CA ASN A 51 -2.76 -12.59 9.58
C ASN A 51 -3.12 -11.50 8.55
N ASN A 52 -3.39 -11.90 7.30
CA ASN A 52 -3.64 -11.01 6.16
C ASN A 52 -2.46 -10.10 5.79
N ILE A 53 -1.23 -10.44 6.20
CA ILE A 53 -0.03 -9.73 5.77
C ILE A 53 0.22 -10.08 4.30
N PRO A 54 0.33 -9.09 3.40
CA PRO A 54 0.53 -9.34 1.99
C PRO A 54 1.98 -9.75 1.68
N SER A 55 2.12 -10.61 0.69
CA SER A 55 3.37 -10.91 -0.01
C SER A 55 3.17 -10.63 -1.49
N PHE A 56 4.23 -10.13 -2.15
CA PHE A 56 4.17 -9.74 -3.55
C PHE A 56 5.25 -10.44 -4.37
N LYS A 57 4.92 -10.75 -5.62
CA LYS A 57 5.89 -11.22 -6.61
C LYS A 57 5.48 -10.77 -8.00
N PHE A 58 6.44 -10.28 -8.77
CA PHE A 58 6.30 -10.12 -10.21
C PHE A 58 6.62 -11.43 -10.92
N ILE A 59 5.78 -11.78 -11.89
CA ILE A 59 5.99 -12.91 -12.79
C ILE A 59 6.00 -12.40 -14.23
N ASP A 60 6.66 -13.12 -15.13
CA ASP A 60 6.61 -12.80 -16.55
C ASP A 60 5.20 -13.01 -17.11
N LYS A 61 4.80 -12.16 -18.05
CA LYS A 61 3.61 -12.39 -18.87
C LYS A 61 3.75 -13.66 -19.70
N THR A 62 2.62 -14.24 -20.06
CA THR A 62 2.50 -15.33 -21.02
C THR A 62 1.63 -14.87 -22.19
N GLU A 63 1.56 -15.68 -23.25
CA GLU A 63 0.72 -15.36 -24.42
C GLU A 63 -0.77 -15.18 -24.04
N ASP A 64 -1.24 -15.94 -23.06
CA ASP A 64 -2.61 -15.92 -22.54
C ASP A 64 -2.81 -15.03 -21.30
N LYS A 65 -1.73 -14.43 -20.78
CA LYS A 65 -1.80 -13.60 -19.57
C LYS A 65 -0.85 -12.43 -19.65
N TYR A 66 -1.42 -11.26 -19.89
CA TYR A 66 -0.70 -10.01 -20.02
C TYR A 66 -1.60 -8.85 -19.55
N TRP A 67 -0.99 -7.68 -19.34
CA TRP A 67 -1.73 -6.45 -19.06
C TRP A 67 -2.52 -5.99 -20.29
N GLU A 68 -3.85 -6.00 -20.19
CA GLU A 68 -4.75 -5.47 -21.21
C GLU A 68 -5.14 -4.03 -20.85
N LEU A 69 -5.18 -3.13 -21.83
CA LEU A 69 -5.62 -1.76 -21.60
C LEU A 69 -7.11 -1.77 -21.21
N ASN A 70 -7.44 -1.28 -20.02
CA ASN A 70 -8.82 -1.18 -19.54
C ASN A 70 -9.38 0.24 -19.69
N ASN A 71 -8.57 1.25 -19.37
CA ASN A 71 -8.97 2.65 -19.48
C ASN A 71 -7.77 3.53 -19.84
N ALA A 72 -7.83 4.18 -21.01
CA ALA A 72 -6.76 5.03 -21.51
C ALA A 72 -6.58 6.34 -20.71
N ASP A 73 -7.69 6.92 -20.22
CA ASP A 73 -7.68 8.21 -19.52
C ASP A 73 -6.97 8.11 -18.16
N THR A 74 -7.16 6.99 -17.47
CA THR A 74 -6.49 6.68 -16.21
C THR A 74 -5.22 5.85 -16.39
N LYS A 75 -4.85 5.53 -17.64
CA LYS A 75 -3.72 4.66 -17.99
C LYS A 75 -3.78 3.33 -17.21
N GLU A 76 -4.98 2.81 -17.07
CA GLU A 76 -5.31 1.60 -16.34
C GLU A 76 -5.20 0.40 -17.27
N TYR A 77 -4.48 -0.60 -16.80
CA TYR A 77 -4.38 -1.91 -17.41
C TYR A 77 -4.87 -2.95 -16.41
N MET A 78 -5.44 -4.04 -16.91
CA MET A 78 -5.92 -5.13 -16.06
C MET A 78 -5.49 -6.48 -16.59
N TYR A 79 -5.48 -7.49 -15.71
CA TYR A 79 -5.47 -8.88 -16.13
C TYR A 79 -6.21 -9.76 -15.10
N SER A 80 -6.68 -10.92 -15.57
CA SER A 80 -7.33 -11.90 -14.70
C SER A 80 -6.31 -12.76 -13.97
N GLY A 81 -6.27 -12.63 -12.64
CA GLY A 81 -5.37 -13.33 -11.75
C GLY A 81 -5.84 -14.74 -11.41
N LYS A 82 -4.95 -15.53 -10.81
CA LYS A 82 -5.35 -16.78 -10.14
C LYS A 82 -6.09 -16.43 -8.84
N ASN A 83 -7.01 -17.30 -8.44
CA ASN A 83 -7.64 -17.20 -7.12
C ASN A 83 -6.57 -17.28 -6.00
N SER A 84 -6.87 -16.68 -4.86
CA SER A 84 -5.96 -16.62 -3.71
C SER A 84 -6.70 -16.94 -2.41
N LYS A 85 -6.03 -16.75 -1.28
CA LYS A 85 -6.60 -16.89 0.06
C LYS A 85 -6.01 -15.82 0.98
N ALA A 86 -6.80 -15.41 1.96
CA ALA A 86 -6.39 -14.54 3.06
C ALA A 86 -6.95 -15.14 4.36
N GLY A 87 -6.08 -15.56 5.28
CA GLY A 87 -6.52 -16.39 6.41
C GLY A 87 -7.24 -17.65 5.95
N ILE A 88 -8.45 -17.85 6.48
CA ILE A 88 -9.35 -18.96 6.13
C ILE A 88 -10.25 -18.64 4.92
N PHE A 89 -10.22 -17.41 4.41
CA PHE A 89 -11.12 -16.97 3.34
C PHE A 89 -10.50 -17.15 1.96
N PHE A 90 -11.20 -17.90 1.11
CA PHE A 90 -10.88 -18.00 -0.31
C PHE A 90 -11.25 -16.70 -1.03
N ILE A 91 -10.37 -16.23 -1.91
CA ILE A 91 -10.62 -15.07 -2.77
C ILE A 91 -10.73 -15.56 -4.21
N SER A 92 -11.95 -15.56 -4.74
CA SER A 92 -12.22 -15.97 -6.12
C SER A 92 -12.27 -14.77 -7.08
N SER A 93 -12.21 -15.06 -8.39
CA SER A 93 -12.41 -14.08 -9.46
C SER A 93 -11.45 -12.89 -9.37
N MET A 94 -10.20 -13.15 -8.99
CA MET A 94 -9.22 -12.08 -8.80
C MET A 94 -8.90 -11.40 -10.13
N LYS A 95 -8.92 -10.06 -10.12
CA LYS A 95 -8.40 -9.23 -11.19
C LYS A 95 -7.39 -8.27 -10.60
N TYR A 96 -6.26 -8.11 -11.26
CA TYR A 96 -5.25 -7.12 -10.88
C TYR A 96 -5.34 -5.94 -11.84
N TYR A 97 -4.98 -4.77 -11.33
CA TYR A 97 -4.92 -3.53 -12.10
C TYR A 97 -3.57 -2.88 -11.91
N GLN A 98 -3.05 -2.31 -12.99
CA GLN A 98 -1.82 -1.52 -13.03
C GLN A 98 -2.13 -0.15 -13.63
N TYR A 99 -1.75 0.91 -12.94
CA TYR A 99 -1.86 2.28 -13.45
C TYR A 99 -0.48 2.83 -13.74
N ARG A 100 -0.23 3.21 -14.99
CA ARG A 100 1.11 3.65 -15.43
C ARG A 100 1.24 5.16 -15.35
N GLY A 101 1.81 5.64 -14.25
CA GLY A 101 1.98 7.07 -14.00
C GLY A 101 0.68 7.85 -13.91
N TYR A 102 -0.26 7.27 -13.18
CA TYR A 102 -1.53 7.85 -12.78
C TYR A 102 -1.93 7.23 -11.45
N ASN A 103 -2.05 8.03 -10.37
CA ASN A 103 -2.51 7.51 -9.08
C ASN A 103 -4.05 7.38 -9.12
N PRO A 104 -4.62 6.18 -8.98
CA PRO A 104 -6.07 5.98 -9.10
C PRO A 104 -6.89 6.60 -7.96
N LEU A 105 -6.25 6.98 -6.84
CA LEU A 105 -6.93 7.60 -5.69
C LEU A 105 -6.94 9.13 -5.80
N TYR A 106 -6.12 9.70 -6.67
CA TYR A 106 -6.07 11.14 -6.88
C TYR A 106 -7.19 11.63 -7.78
N THR A 107 -7.61 12.88 -7.55
CA THR A 107 -8.41 13.61 -8.53
C THR A 107 -7.62 13.83 -9.82
N VAL A 108 -8.34 14.03 -10.94
CA VAL A 108 -7.72 14.36 -12.24
C VAL A 108 -6.79 15.58 -12.12
N LYS A 109 -7.21 16.61 -11.36
CA LYS A 109 -6.39 17.80 -11.12
C LYS A 109 -5.09 17.46 -10.39
N ARG A 110 -5.14 16.67 -9.31
CA ARG A 110 -3.92 16.31 -8.55
C ARG A 110 -2.97 15.44 -9.39
N ASN A 111 -3.49 14.51 -10.19
CA ASN A 111 -2.66 13.76 -11.15
C ASN A 111 -1.97 14.67 -12.16
N ARG A 112 -2.69 15.67 -12.70
CA ARG A 112 -2.12 16.67 -13.62
C ARG A 112 -1.02 17.50 -12.94
N ASP A 113 -1.29 18.01 -11.75
CA ASP A 113 -0.37 18.86 -10.99
C ASP A 113 0.91 18.10 -10.57
N ASN A 114 0.86 16.77 -10.49
CA ASN A 114 1.99 15.91 -10.09
C ASN A 114 2.51 15.03 -11.26
N ALA A 115 2.19 15.37 -12.51
CA ALA A 115 2.39 14.47 -13.66
C ALA A 115 3.85 14.00 -13.82
N ASP A 116 4.84 14.85 -13.55
CA ASP A 116 6.26 14.50 -13.70
C ASP A 116 6.73 13.49 -12.65
N ALA A 117 6.32 13.66 -11.39
CA ALA A 117 6.57 12.66 -10.36
C ALA A 117 5.83 11.36 -10.70
N MET A 118 4.55 11.46 -11.12
CA MET A 118 3.71 10.29 -11.38
C MET A 118 4.28 9.38 -12.47
N LYS A 119 4.93 9.90 -13.52
CA LYS A 119 5.56 9.08 -14.58
C LYS A 119 6.52 8.00 -14.07
N ARG A 120 7.07 8.16 -12.86
CA ARG A 120 7.96 7.21 -12.20
C ARG A 120 7.24 6.02 -11.58
N PHE A 121 5.94 6.13 -11.29
CA PHE A 121 5.22 5.19 -10.45
C PHE A 121 4.24 4.34 -11.23
N TYR A 122 4.30 3.03 -11.01
CA TYR A 122 3.24 2.10 -11.37
C TYR A 122 2.45 1.73 -10.12
N PHE A 123 1.14 1.94 -10.14
CA PHE A 123 0.25 1.69 -9.00
C PHE A 123 -0.49 0.38 -9.20
N TYR A 124 -0.61 -0.42 -8.15
CA TYR A 124 -1.24 -1.73 -8.21
C TYR A 124 -2.40 -1.82 -7.22
N ARG A 125 -3.48 -2.47 -7.66
CA ARG A 125 -4.62 -2.88 -6.83
C ARG A 125 -5.18 -4.19 -7.34
N PHE A 126 -6.10 -4.80 -6.59
CA PHE A 126 -6.86 -5.94 -7.07
C PHE A 126 -8.34 -5.85 -6.69
N THR A 127 -9.17 -6.52 -7.46
CA THR A 127 -10.55 -6.84 -7.09
C THR A 127 -10.73 -8.35 -6.96
N GLY A 128 -11.70 -8.80 -6.18
CA GLY A 128 -12.04 -10.22 -6.06
C GLY A 128 -13.31 -10.46 -5.23
N LYS A 129 -13.64 -11.72 -4.98
CA LYS A 129 -14.75 -12.13 -4.11
C LYS A 129 -14.24 -12.95 -2.93
N GLY A 130 -14.24 -12.35 -1.73
CA GLY A 130 -13.89 -13.01 -0.47
C GLY A 130 -15.03 -13.89 0.03
N GLY A 131 -14.75 -15.19 0.25
CA GLY A 131 -15.76 -16.16 0.71
C GLY A 131 -16.96 -16.31 -0.24
N GLY A 132 -16.84 -15.87 -1.49
CA GLY A 132 -17.92 -15.85 -2.48
C GLY A 132 -18.98 -14.75 -2.29
N ILE A 133 -18.93 -14.00 -1.18
CA ILE A 133 -19.99 -13.07 -0.77
C ILE A 133 -19.49 -11.62 -0.78
N ILE A 134 -18.26 -11.39 -0.34
CA ILE A 134 -17.71 -10.04 -0.12
C ILE A 134 -17.01 -9.56 -1.38
N SER A 135 -17.43 -8.41 -1.92
CA SER A 135 -16.69 -7.77 -3.00
C SER A 135 -15.47 -7.06 -2.43
N LEU A 136 -14.29 -7.41 -2.92
CA LEU A 136 -13.02 -6.82 -2.54
C LEU A 136 -12.57 -5.87 -3.64
N ASP A 137 -12.14 -4.67 -3.25
CA ASP A 137 -11.38 -3.72 -4.09
C ASP A 137 -10.30 -3.10 -3.21
N ASN A 138 -9.08 -3.62 -3.32
CA ASN A 138 -8.00 -3.35 -2.37
C ASN A 138 -6.79 -2.79 -3.09
N THR A 139 -6.31 -1.64 -2.60
CA THR A 139 -5.01 -1.11 -3.03
C THR A 139 -3.91 -2.07 -2.56
N LEU A 140 -2.85 -2.18 -3.35
CA LEU A 140 -1.68 -2.97 -3.00
C LEU A 140 -0.52 -2.03 -2.68
N VAL A 141 0.22 -1.61 -3.71
CA VAL A 141 1.42 -0.79 -3.57
C VAL A 141 1.65 0.07 -4.82
N ALA A 142 2.45 1.12 -4.68
CA ALA A 142 3.06 1.84 -5.78
C ALA A 142 4.53 1.43 -5.89
N VAL A 143 5.05 1.30 -7.11
CA VAL A 143 6.47 1.00 -7.35
C VAL A 143 7.07 2.16 -8.14
N ASP A 144 8.14 2.77 -7.63
CA ASP A 144 9.01 3.64 -8.43
C ASP A 144 9.83 2.74 -9.36
N ILE A 145 9.54 2.78 -10.65
CA ILE A 145 10.16 1.86 -11.63
C ILE A 145 11.65 2.17 -11.87
N TYR A 146 12.15 3.32 -11.43
CA TYR A 146 13.55 3.71 -11.55
C TYR A 146 14.36 3.22 -10.36
N THR A 147 13.95 3.57 -9.14
CA THR A 147 14.65 3.17 -7.90
C THR A 147 14.29 1.78 -7.43
N LYS A 148 13.19 1.21 -7.95
CA LYS A 148 12.64 -0.11 -7.59
C LYS A 148 12.07 -0.17 -6.17
N TYR A 149 11.93 0.98 -5.51
CA TYR A 149 11.28 1.08 -4.22
C TYR A 149 9.77 0.95 -4.30
N VAL A 150 9.21 0.40 -3.22
CA VAL A 150 7.79 0.14 -3.04
C VAL A 150 7.24 1.11 -2.00
N TYR A 151 6.07 1.68 -2.28
CA TYR A 151 5.42 2.71 -1.45
C TYR A 151 3.95 2.39 -1.20
N ILE A 152 3.43 2.88 -0.08
CA ILE A 152 1.99 2.91 0.20
C ILE A 152 1.41 4.19 -0.37
N TYR A 153 0.50 4.07 -1.33
CA TYR A 153 -0.19 5.22 -1.94
C TYR A 153 -1.65 5.36 -1.49
N GLY A 154 -2.20 4.34 -0.83
CA GLY A 154 -3.59 4.27 -0.41
C GLY A 154 -3.74 3.72 0.99
N ILE A 155 -4.69 4.27 1.74
CA ILE A 155 -5.09 3.76 3.06
C ILE A 155 -6.61 3.52 3.09
N PRO A 156 -7.11 2.56 3.88
CA PRO A 156 -8.54 2.43 4.11
C PRO A 156 -9.11 3.70 4.73
N VAL A 157 -10.19 4.22 4.15
CA VAL A 157 -10.97 5.34 4.70
C VAL A 157 -12.34 4.90 5.19
N GLU A 158 -12.70 3.66 4.88
CA GLU A 158 -13.93 3.01 5.27
C GLU A 158 -13.66 1.51 5.32
N GLU A 159 -14.07 0.88 6.41
CA GLU A 159 -13.87 -0.54 6.68
C GLU A 159 -15.20 -1.11 7.18
N ASP A 160 -15.42 -2.39 6.91
CA ASP A 160 -16.54 -3.16 7.44
C ASP A 160 -16.04 -4.43 8.13
N THR A 161 -16.82 -4.97 9.05
CA THR A 161 -16.50 -6.21 9.72
C THR A 161 -17.36 -7.33 9.15
N VAL A 162 -16.74 -8.21 8.37
CA VAL A 162 -17.42 -9.38 7.82
C VAL A 162 -16.86 -10.65 8.43
N PHE A 163 -17.73 -11.48 9.01
CA PHE A 163 -17.35 -12.69 9.75
C PHE A 163 -16.25 -12.44 10.81
N GLY A 164 -16.29 -11.28 11.48
CA GLY A 164 -15.32 -10.90 12.51
C GLY A 164 -13.96 -10.43 11.98
N VAL A 165 -13.81 -10.26 10.66
CA VAL A 165 -12.60 -9.71 10.02
C VAL A 165 -12.91 -8.33 9.45
N GLU A 166 -12.06 -7.36 9.78
CA GLU A 166 -12.12 -6.02 9.20
C GLU A 166 -11.61 -6.06 7.75
N VAL A 167 -12.43 -5.57 6.83
CA VAL A 167 -12.17 -5.54 5.39
C VAL A 167 -12.31 -4.10 4.90
N PRO A 168 -11.29 -3.56 4.20
CA PRO A 168 -11.39 -2.25 3.57
C PRO A 168 -12.51 -2.21 2.52
N LEU A 169 -13.44 -1.27 2.66
CA LEU A 169 -14.50 -1.00 1.69
C LEU A 169 -14.10 0.11 0.71
N ARG A 170 -13.39 1.12 1.21
CA ARG A 170 -12.99 2.27 0.42
C ARG A 170 -11.60 2.73 0.79
N TRP A 171 -10.88 3.21 -0.21
CA TRP A 171 -9.50 3.67 -0.09
C TRP A 171 -9.40 5.15 -0.43
N GLY A 172 -8.55 5.86 0.29
CA GLY A 172 -8.19 7.25 0.02
C GLY A 172 -6.67 7.40 -0.11
N PRO A 173 -6.19 8.51 -0.71
CA PRO A 173 -4.76 8.70 -0.91
C PRO A 173 -4.05 8.86 0.43
N SER A 174 -2.96 8.10 0.62
CA SER A 174 -2.22 8.05 1.88
C SER A 174 -1.65 9.41 2.32
N ASP A 175 -1.55 10.36 1.40
CA ASP A 175 -0.97 11.69 1.57
C ASP A 175 -1.99 12.84 1.51
N THR A 176 -3.29 12.53 1.61
CA THR A 176 -4.36 13.56 1.66
C THR A 176 -5.43 13.25 2.67
N VAL A 177 -5.59 11.98 3.05
CA VAL A 177 -6.56 11.61 4.06
C VAL A 177 -6.11 12.21 5.39
N VAL A 178 -6.98 13.05 5.96
CA VAL A 178 -6.73 13.94 7.11
C VAL A 178 -6.38 13.20 8.40
N TYR A 179 -6.43 11.86 8.39
CA TYR A 179 -6.35 11.04 9.61
C TYR A 179 -5.09 11.27 10.45
N LYS A 180 -4.01 11.84 9.89
CA LYS A 180 -2.84 12.31 10.65
C LYS A 180 -2.12 13.50 9.99
N GLY A 181 -2.86 14.47 9.45
CA GLY A 181 -2.29 15.73 8.93
C GLY A 181 -1.13 15.52 7.95
N SER A 182 -1.38 14.87 6.80
CA SER A 182 -0.32 14.54 5.83
C SER A 182 0.58 15.75 5.53
N LEU A 183 1.86 15.56 5.80
CA LEU A 183 2.88 16.61 5.69
C LEU A 183 3.71 16.49 4.40
N LEU A 184 3.58 15.40 3.62
CA LEU A 184 4.40 15.14 2.44
C LEU A 184 3.63 14.29 1.40
N PRO A 185 3.96 14.38 0.10
CA PRO A 185 3.51 13.41 -0.91
C PRO A 185 3.88 11.96 -0.57
N PHE A 186 3.10 10.97 -1.02
CA PHE A 186 3.30 9.55 -0.63
C PHE A 186 4.72 9.01 -0.92
N TYR A 187 5.39 9.52 -1.95
CA TYR A 187 6.72 9.09 -2.39
C TYR A 187 7.87 9.75 -1.63
N GLU A 188 7.58 10.72 -0.76
CA GLU A 188 8.56 11.35 0.13
C GLU A 188 8.60 10.70 1.52
N TYR A 189 7.68 9.77 1.79
CA TYR A 189 7.76 8.85 2.92
C TYR A 189 8.78 7.75 2.65
N ASP A 190 9.13 7.00 3.71
CA ASP A 190 10.05 5.89 3.58
C ASP A 190 9.44 4.78 2.71
N PRO A 191 10.23 4.18 1.80
CA PRO A 191 9.78 3.02 1.07
C PRO A 191 9.52 1.85 2.03
N VAL A 192 8.50 1.07 1.73
CA VAL A 192 8.09 -0.10 2.50
C VAL A 192 8.73 -1.40 2.02
N GLY A 193 9.55 -1.30 0.98
CA GLY A 193 10.22 -2.44 0.36
C GLY A 193 10.92 -2.06 -0.93
N HIS A 194 11.44 -3.08 -1.62
CA HIS A 194 12.03 -2.96 -2.95
C HIS A 194 11.73 -4.18 -3.82
N VAL A 195 11.95 -4.03 -5.13
CA VAL A 195 11.80 -5.08 -6.14
C VAL A 195 13.16 -5.50 -6.65
N ASN A 196 13.44 -6.80 -6.65
CA ASN A 196 14.64 -7.38 -7.22
C ASN A 196 14.48 -7.70 -8.71
N GLU A 197 15.61 -7.94 -9.38
CA GLU A 197 15.62 -8.22 -10.82
C GLU A 197 14.89 -9.51 -11.21
N ASP A 198 14.80 -10.48 -10.30
CA ASP A 198 14.07 -11.74 -10.48
C ASP A 198 12.55 -11.62 -10.23
N GLY A 199 12.07 -10.39 -10.01
CA GLY A 199 10.67 -10.08 -9.73
C GLY A 199 10.26 -10.32 -8.28
N THR A 200 11.15 -10.78 -7.40
CA THR A 200 10.84 -10.86 -5.96
C THR A 200 10.65 -9.47 -5.38
N VAL A 201 9.68 -9.33 -4.47
CA VAL A 201 9.43 -8.08 -3.74
C VAL A 201 9.76 -8.32 -2.28
N VAL A 202 10.72 -7.57 -1.77
CA VAL A 202 11.11 -7.60 -0.36
C VAL A 202 10.35 -6.49 0.36
N LEU A 203 9.44 -6.86 1.25
CA LEU A 203 8.77 -5.92 2.14
C LEU A 203 9.55 -5.82 3.45
N TYR A 204 9.74 -4.60 3.95
CA TYR A 204 10.49 -4.38 5.18
C TYR A 204 9.68 -4.79 6.42
N PRO A 205 10.34 -5.29 7.48
CA PRO A 205 9.66 -5.72 8.70
C PRO A 205 8.78 -4.64 9.34
N SER A 206 9.19 -3.37 9.28
CA SER A 206 8.39 -2.24 9.78
C SER A 206 7.01 -2.16 9.11
N TYR A 207 6.96 -2.38 7.78
CA TYR A 207 5.70 -2.42 7.06
C TYR A 207 4.90 -3.68 7.39
N GLN A 208 5.54 -4.86 7.40
CA GLN A 208 4.85 -6.11 7.73
C GLN A 208 4.24 -6.06 9.14
N ASN A 209 4.97 -5.52 10.12
CA ASN A 209 4.50 -5.33 11.49
C ASN A 209 3.37 -4.31 11.57
N SER A 210 3.31 -3.32 10.67
CA SER A 210 2.21 -2.33 10.67
C SER A 210 0.85 -2.99 10.44
N PHE A 211 0.75 -4.10 9.70
CA PHE A 211 -0.52 -4.84 9.52
C PHE A 211 -1.05 -5.44 10.82
N LEU A 212 -0.17 -5.70 11.79
CA LEU A 212 -0.53 -6.21 13.11
C LEU A 212 -1.01 -5.10 14.05
N ASP A 213 -0.66 -3.85 13.75
CA ASP A 213 -1.12 -2.67 14.50
C ASP A 213 -2.48 -2.19 13.96
N LYS A 214 -3.57 -2.64 14.58
CA LYS A 214 -4.92 -2.26 14.18
C LYS A 214 -5.19 -0.74 14.14
N VAL A 215 -4.43 0.04 14.91
CA VAL A 215 -4.62 1.51 15.00
C VAL A 215 -3.85 2.24 13.90
N ASN A 216 -2.67 1.72 13.53
CA ASN A 216 -1.74 2.40 12.61
C ASN A 216 -1.47 1.63 11.31
N ARG A 217 -2.16 0.51 11.06
CA ARG A 217 -2.01 -0.28 9.84
C ARG A 217 -2.22 0.56 8.57
N TYR A 218 -1.50 0.17 7.52
CA TYR A 218 -1.51 0.80 6.21
C TYR A 218 -0.93 2.23 6.15
N GLN A 219 -0.32 2.76 7.20
CA GLN A 219 0.17 4.14 7.18
C GLN A 219 1.60 4.25 6.61
N PRO A 220 1.87 5.29 5.78
CA PRO A 220 3.24 5.62 5.40
C PRO A 220 4.09 5.92 6.63
N PHE A 221 5.33 5.44 6.62
CA PHE A 221 6.30 5.72 7.68
C PHE A 221 7.20 6.89 7.27
N TYR A 222 7.52 7.77 8.22
CA TYR A 222 8.50 8.83 8.02
C TYR A 222 9.56 8.75 9.11
N ASN A 223 10.79 8.43 8.72
CA ASN A 223 11.95 8.50 9.61
C ASN A 223 12.87 9.64 9.14
N SER A 224 12.94 10.69 9.95
CA SER A 224 13.71 11.91 9.66
C SER A 224 15.23 11.73 9.62
N LYS A 225 15.76 10.55 10.01
CA LYS A 225 17.22 10.31 10.10
C LYS A 225 17.87 9.83 8.80
N TYR A 226 17.14 9.23 7.88
CA TYR A 226 17.71 8.80 6.60
C TYR A 226 16.79 9.25 5.47
N ILE A 227 17.03 10.41 4.89
CA ILE A 227 16.22 10.85 3.76
C ILE A 227 16.73 10.07 2.54
N TYR A 228 15.89 9.26 1.91
CA TYR A 228 16.16 8.80 0.54
C TYR A 228 16.08 10.04 -0.36
N ARG A 229 17.20 10.73 -0.55
CA ARG A 229 17.37 11.74 -1.59
C ARG A 229 18.21 11.15 -2.72
#